data_AF-A0A2U2MS21-F1
#
_entry.id   AF-A0A2U2MS21-F1
#
_cell.length_a   1.000
_cell.length_b   1.000
_cell.length_c   1.000
_cell.angle_alpha   90.00
_cell.angle_beta   90.00
_cell.angle_gamma   90.00
#
_symmetry.space_group_name_H-M   'P 1'
#
loop_
_entity.id
_entity.type
_entity.pdbx_description
1 polymer ?
#
loop_
_entity_poly.entity_id
_entity_poly.type
_entity_poly.pdbx_seq_one_letter_code
_entity_poly.pdbx_strand_id
1 'polypeptide(L)' 'MSLKELRLKRGLTQQQLADKVEGVNRARIAGYETGFYDVRNMSLDLALRFCDALRVSNPRKLLDDDKPSKEKDAQ' A
#
# COMPACT_ATOMS: atom_id res chain seq x y z
N MET A 1 7.29 -1.55 -4.55
CA MET A 1 6.16 -0.66 -4.86
C MET A 1 5.58 -0.21 -3.54
N SER A 2 5.46 1.09 -3.30
CA SER A 2 4.84 1.60 -2.07
C SER A 2 3.33 1.32 -2.06
N LEU A 3 2.70 1.38 -0.88
CA LEU A 3 1.25 1.24 -0.73
C LEU A 3 0.48 2.22 -1.64
N LYS A 4 1.01 3.45 -1.76
CA LYS A 4 0.50 4.50 -2.63
C LYS A 4 0.55 4.10 -4.11
N GLU A 5 1.68 3.55 -4.56
CA GLU A 5 1.84 3.09 -5.95
C GLU A 5 0.89 1.94 -6.27
N LEU A 6 0.77 0.97 -5.35
CA LEU A 6 -0.16 -0.14 -5.50
C LEU A 6 -1.60 0.37 -5.62
N ARG A 7 -2.01 1.35 -4.80
CA ARG A 7 -3.33 1.97 -4.89
C ARG A 7 -3.54 2.67 -6.23
N LEU A 8 -2.59 3.51 -6.65
CA LEU A 8 -2.68 4.28 -7.89
C LEU A 8 -2.73 3.37 -9.12
N LYS A 9 -1.96 2.27 -9.13
CA LYS A 9 -2.01 1.26 -10.21
C LYS A 9 -3.37 0.59 -10.33
N ARG A 10 -4.17 0.58 -9.26
CA ARG A 10 -5.56 0.09 -9.27
C ARG A 10 -6.59 1.18 -9.58
N GLY A 11 -6.16 2.42 -9.82
CA GLY A 11 -7.05 3.55 -10.10
C GLY A 11 -7.92 3.94 -8.91
N LEU A 12 -7.51 3.60 -7.68
CA LEU A 12 -8.31 3.85 -6.49
C LEU A 12 -7.91 5.17 -5.84
N THR A 13 -8.88 5.94 -5.34
CA THR A 13 -8.62 7.04 -4.39
C THR A 13 -8.34 6.47 -2.99
N GLN A 14 -7.79 7.28 -2.08
CA GLN A 14 -7.60 6.86 -0.68
C GLN A 14 -8.93 6.48 -0.01
N GLN A 15 -10.03 7.18 -0.34
CA GLN A 15 -11.35 6.85 0.17
C GLN A 15 -11.83 5.50 -0.37
N GLN A 16 -11.71 5.26 -1.67
CA GLN A 16 -12.12 3.99 -2.27
C GLN A 16 -11.31 2.79 -1.76
N LEU A 17 -10.04 2.99 -1.40
CA LEU A 17 -9.26 1.94 -0.74
C LEU A 17 -9.76 1.70 0.69
N ALA A 18 -10.04 2.76 1.46
CA ALA A 18 -10.63 2.64 2.79
C ALA A 18 -11.98 1.92 2.75
N ASP A 19 -12.85 2.24 1.80
CA ASP A 19 -14.16 1.59 1.63
C ASP A 19 -14.05 0.09 1.31
N LYS A 20 -12.90 -0.35 0.77
CA LYS A 20 -12.62 -1.77 0.47
C LYS A 20 -11.93 -2.50 1.62
N VAL A 21 -11.27 -1.80 2.53
CA VAL A 21 -10.52 -2.37 3.64
C VAL A 21 -11.31 -2.15 4.92
N GLU A 22 -12.05 -3.18 5.34
CA GLU A 22 -12.87 -3.13 6.54
C GLU A 22 -12.04 -2.72 7.78
N GLY A 23 -12.56 -1.77 8.55
CA GLY A 23 -11.93 -1.26 9.78
C GLY A 23 -10.88 -0.17 9.54
N VAL A 24 -10.69 0.29 8.30
CA VAL A 24 -9.73 1.34 7.96
C VAL A 24 -10.47 2.56 7.41
N ASN A 25 -10.15 3.73 7.95
CA ASN A 25 -10.64 5.00 7.41
C ASN A 25 -9.61 5.63 6.45
N ARG A 26 -10.06 6.62 5.68
CA ARG A 26 -9.19 7.35 4.73
C ARG A 26 -7.94 7.94 5.38
N ALA A 27 -8.06 8.47 6.60
CA ALA A 27 -6.93 9.07 7.32
C ALA A 27 -5.84 8.02 7.63
N ARG A 28 -6.25 6.80 7.97
CA ARG A 28 -5.34 5.68 8.22
C ARG A 28 -4.65 5.20 6.94
N ILE A 29 -5.35 5.18 5.80
CA ILE A 29 -4.71 4.96 4.49
C ILE A 29 -3.63 6.01 4.24
N ALA A 30 -3.97 7.30 4.40
CA ALA A 30 -3.02 8.39 4.21
C ALA A 30 -1.80 8.25 5.15
N GLY A 31 -2.02 7.88 6.42
CA GLY A 31 -0.94 7.68 7.38
C GLY A 31 0.03 6.55 7.00
N TYR A 32 -0.45 5.46 6.40
CA TYR A 32 0.44 4.43 5.85
C TYR A 32 1.18 4.94 4.60
N GLU A 33 0.52 5.72 3.74
CA GLU A 33 1.15 6.27 2.52
C GLU A 33 2.20 7.35 2.79
N THR A 34 2.11 8.06 3.92
CA THR A 34 3.08 9.09 4.33
C THR A 34 4.15 8.56 5.28
N GLY A 35 4.09 7.29 5.67
CA GLY A 35 5.01 6.69 6.64
C GLY A 35 4.74 7.07 8.11
N PHE A 36 3.62 7.75 8.40
CA PHE A 36 3.19 8.01 9.79
C PHE A 36 2.90 6.69 10.53
N TYR A 37 2.35 5.71 9.82
CA TYR A 37 2.24 4.34 10.28
C TYR A 37 3.21 3.44 9.49
N ASP A 38 4.07 2.72 10.19
CA ASP A 38 4.91 1.70 9.56
C ASP A 38 4.04 0.49 9.18
N VAL A 39 4.09 0.10 7.90
CA VAL A 39 3.39 -1.08 7.38
C VAL A 39 3.91 -2.37 8.04
N ARG A 40 5.17 -2.40 8.49
CA ARG A 40 5.75 -3.53 9.25
C ARG A 40 5.04 -3.78 10.58
N ASN A 41 4.40 -2.75 11.15
CA ASN A 41 3.68 -2.83 12.41
C ASN A 41 2.19 -3.16 12.22
N MET A 42 1.75 -3.42 10.99
CA MET A 42 0.39 -3.84 10.69
C MET A 42 0.15 -5.28 11.17
N SER A 43 -1.04 -5.56 11.71
CA SER A 43 -1.43 -6.95 11.97
C SER A 43 -1.48 -7.74 10.65
N LEU A 44 -1.17 -9.04 10.70
CA LEU A 44 -1.22 -9.90 9.51
C LEU A 44 -2.60 -9.89 8.86
N ASP A 45 -3.67 -9.94 9.66
CA ASP A 45 -5.04 -9.86 9.18
C ASP A 45 -5.29 -8.58 8.37
N LEU A 46 -4.86 -7.43 8.88
CA LEU A 46 -5.04 -6.17 8.17
C LEU A 46 -4.20 -6.14 6.88
N ALA A 47 -2.97 -6.67 6.90
CA ALA A 47 -2.13 -6.78 5.70
C ALA A 47 -2.79 -7.65 4.62
N LEU A 48 -3.48 -8.72 4.99
CA LEU A 48 -4.23 -9.57 4.04
C LEU A 48 -5.42 -8.82 3.44
N ARG A 49 -6.18 -8.06 4.25
CA ARG A 49 -7.29 -7.23 3.72
C ARG A 49 -6.79 -6.19 2.71
N PHE A 50 -5.64 -5.56 2.98
CA PHE A 50 -5.00 -4.67 2.01
C PHE A 50 -4.60 -5.41 0.73
N CYS A 51 -4.04 -6.61 0.86
CA CYS A 51 -3.69 -7.47 -0.27
C CYS A 51 -4.92 -7.78 -1.14
N ASP A 52 -6.04 -8.15 -0.55
CA ASP A 52 -7.28 -8.46 -1.27
C ASP A 52 -7.83 -7.21 -1.98
N ALA A 53 -7.88 -6.06 -1.28
CA ALA A 53 -8.34 -4.80 -1.86
C ALA A 53 -7.46 -4.32 -3.03
N LEU A 54 -6.15 -4.55 -2.94
CA LEU A 54 -5.16 -4.17 -3.95
C LEU A 54 -4.91 -5.27 -5.00
N ARG A 55 -5.58 -6.43 -4.89
CA ARG A 55 -5.35 -7.62 -5.72
C ARG A 55 -3.87 -8.01 -5.77
N VAL A 56 -3.24 -8.06 -4.61
CA VAL A 56 -1.83 -8.40 -4.39
C VAL A 56 -1.78 -9.73 -3.67
N SER A 57 -1.13 -10.75 -4.25
CA SER A 57 -1.08 -12.09 -3.65
C SER A 57 0.00 -12.28 -2.59
N ASN A 58 0.97 -11.35 -2.49
CA ASN A 58 2.10 -11.47 -1.57
C ASN A 58 2.17 -10.23 -0.66
N PRO A 59 1.88 -10.37 0.65
CA PRO A 59 1.94 -9.28 1.61
C PRO A 59 3.30 -8.58 1.71
N ARG A 60 4.40 -9.24 1.32
CA ARG A 60 5.73 -8.60 1.29
C ARG A 60 5.77 -7.42 0.31
N LYS A 61 4.91 -7.40 -0.71
CA LYS A 61 4.80 -6.26 -1.64
C LYS A 61 4.28 -4.99 -0.96
N LEU A 62 3.68 -5.08 0.23
CA LEU A 62 3.28 -3.90 1.02
C LEU A 62 4.48 -3.26 1.74
N LEU A 63 5.59 -3.98 1.92
CA LEU A 63 6.76 -3.56 2.69
C LEU A 63 7.84 -2.89 1.84
N ASP A 64 7.63 -2.80 0.53
CA ASP A 64 8.59 -2.23 -0.39
C ASP A 64 8.57 -0.69 -0.28
N ASP A 65 9.24 -0.19 0.75
CA ASP A 65 9.64 1.21 0.87
C ASP A 65 10.66 1.56 -0.22
N ASP A 66 10.57 2.79 -0.73
CA ASP A 66 11.53 3.48 -1.61
C ASP A 66 12.97 2.96 -1.51
N LYS A 67 13.34 2.03 -2.38
CA LYS A 67 14.65 2.10 -3.02
C LYS A 67 14.37 2.65 -4.41
N PRO A 68 14.97 3.78 -4.82
CA PRO A 68 14.96 4.15 -6.22
C PRO A 68 15.51 2.94 -6.98
N SER A 69 14.70 2.39 -7.88
CA SER A 69 15.15 1.41 -8.84
C SER A 69 16.33 2.03 -9.59
N LYS A 70 17.55 1.67 -9.21
CA LYS A 70 18.73 1.98 -10.02
C LYS A 70 18.52 1.34 -11.37
N GLU A 71 18.72 2.16 -12.40
CA GLU A 71 19.02 1.83 -13.80
C GLU A 71 17.84 1.31 -14.64
N LYS A 72 17.44 2.14 -15.63
CA LYS A 72 17.94 2.03 -17.01
C LYS A 72 17.74 3.35 -17.76
N ASP A 73 18.67 4.29 -17.58
CA ASP A 73 19.01 5.23 -18.66
C ASP A 73 20.36 4.76 -19.20
N ALA A 74 20.28 3.91 -20.23
CA ALA A 74 21.36 3.72 -21.18
C ALA A 74 21.17 4.78 -22.26
N GLN A 75 22.08 5.75 -22.31
CA GLN A 75 22.38 6.59 -23.47
C GLN A 75 23.79 7.12 -23.35
#